data_AF-A0A2H9LL70-F1
#
_entry.id   AF-A0A2H9LL70-F1
#
_cell.length_a   1.000
_cell.length_b   1.000
_cell.length_c   1.000
_cell.angle_alpha   90.00
_cell.angle_beta   90.00
_cell.angle_gamma   90.00
#
_symmetry.space_group_name_H-M   'P 1'
#
loop_
_entity.id
_entity.type
_entity.pdbx_description
1 polymer ?
#
loop_
_entity_poly.entity_id
_entity_poly.type
_entity_poly.pdbx_seq_one_letter_code
_entity_poly.pdbx_strand_id
1 'polypeptide(L)'
;GPASDPAGINGSTTTNALKKIVDYGRSNNTRAWVSRGDGSGTHTKEKTLWTKASYNYTQISQESWYASAGSSMSATLNMANEFGAYTLSDIGTYLKLAKDHTISLVQHLAETKDLLNVYSVMAVNQTRHPSVNFSNAITFIKYLISDDCQQLIDNYGKDEYGESLFHSTVQLLKQNSTSQIVQWIQDYAFINGTECPLEYRDPRYPELYS
;
A
#
# COMPACT_ATOMS: atom_id res chain seq x y z
N GLY A 1 5.81 13.30 5.96
CA GLY A 1 6.44 14.57 5.55
C GLY A 1 6.78 15.38 6.77
N PRO A 2 7.36 16.58 6.64
CA PRO A 2 7.62 17.48 7.76
C PRO A 2 6.33 17.92 8.43
N ALA A 3 6.30 18.02 9.76
CA ALA A 3 5.12 18.48 10.50
C ALA A 3 4.63 19.87 10.10
N SER A 4 5.54 20.75 9.64
CA SER A 4 5.20 22.09 9.16
C SER A 4 4.45 22.12 7.82
N ASP A 5 4.36 20.99 7.11
CA ASP A 5 3.69 20.86 5.81
C ASP A 5 4.02 22.01 4.83
N PRO A 6 5.29 22.25 4.48
CA PRO A 6 5.68 23.40 3.66
C PRO A 6 5.08 23.40 2.23
N ALA A 7 4.58 22.25 1.76
CA ALA A 7 3.89 22.14 0.47
C ALA A 7 2.36 22.27 0.63
N GLY A 8 1.83 22.32 1.86
CA GLY A 8 0.42 22.50 2.17
C GLY A 8 -0.46 21.37 1.65
N ILE A 9 -0.04 20.11 1.78
CA ILE A 9 -0.75 18.95 1.23
C ILE A 9 -1.91 18.47 2.10
N ASN A 10 -1.98 18.84 3.37
CA ASN A 10 -3.06 18.44 4.26
C ASN A 10 -4.45 18.78 3.68
N GLY A 11 -5.39 17.83 3.80
CA GLY A 11 -6.75 17.95 3.23
C GLY A 11 -6.83 17.83 1.69
N SER A 12 -5.72 17.57 1.00
CA SER A 12 -5.71 17.38 -0.44
C SER A 12 -6.00 15.93 -0.82
N THR A 13 -6.53 15.70 -2.02
CA THR A 13 -6.50 14.36 -2.63
C THR A 13 -5.05 13.94 -2.92
N THR A 14 -4.79 12.65 -3.04
CA THR A 14 -3.45 12.11 -3.35
C THR A 14 -2.83 12.78 -4.58
N THR A 15 -3.60 12.94 -5.66
CA THR A 15 -3.16 13.62 -6.87
C THR A 15 -2.81 15.09 -6.63
N ASN A 16 -3.64 15.83 -5.87
CA ASN A 16 -3.37 17.25 -5.60
C ASN A 16 -2.19 17.43 -4.63
N ALA A 17 -2.02 16.53 -3.66
CA ALA A 17 -0.85 16.53 -2.78
C ALA A 17 0.45 16.37 -3.58
N LEU A 18 0.48 15.42 -4.51
CA LEU A 18 1.64 15.22 -5.39
C LEU A 18 1.93 16.46 -6.23
N LYS A 19 0.93 17.09 -6.84
CA LYS A 19 1.09 18.34 -7.60
C LYS A 19 1.68 19.47 -6.75
N LYS A 20 1.17 19.65 -5.53
CA LYS A 20 1.69 20.65 -4.58
C LYS A 20 3.14 20.38 -4.19
N ILE A 21 3.53 19.12 -4.01
CA ILE A 21 4.93 18.74 -3.72
C ILE A 21 5.83 19.09 -4.90
N VAL A 22 5.37 18.87 -6.15
CA VAL A 22 6.09 19.27 -7.36
C VAL A 22 6.29 20.77 -7.42
N ASP A 23 5.22 21.54 -7.23
CA ASP A 23 5.27 23.01 -7.25
C ASP A 23 6.23 23.53 -6.17
N TYR A 24 6.13 23.00 -4.95
CA TYR A 24 7.03 23.34 -3.85
C TYR A 24 8.50 23.03 -4.18
N GLY A 25 8.79 21.83 -4.69
CA GLY A 25 10.15 21.41 -5.03
C GLY A 25 10.77 22.27 -6.14
N ARG A 26 9.99 22.58 -7.19
CA ARG A 26 10.44 23.43 -8.31
C ARG A 26 10.64 24.88 -7.91
N SER A 27 9.73 25.46 -7.14
CA SER A 27 9.80 26.88 -6.75
C SER A 27 10.89 27.17 -5.73
N ASN A 28 11.22 26.22 -4.86
CA ASN A 28 12.20 26.43 -3.78
C ASN A 28 13.57 25.79 -4.06
N ASN A 29 13.71 25.04 -5.17
CA ASN A 29 14.92 24.31 -5.54
C ASN A 29 15.50 23.48 -4.37
N THR A 30 14.62 22.80 -3.64
CA THR A 30 14.95 21.97 -2.47
C THR A 30 14.45 20.55 -2.65
N ARG A 31 15.03 19.58 -1.95
CA ARG A 31 14.53 18.19 -1.94
C ARG A 31 13.13 18.18 -1.34
N ALA A 32 12.15 17.80 -2.15
CA ALA A 32 10.74 17.78 -1.77
C ALA A 32 10.17 16.36 -1.76
N TRP A 33 10.78 15.42 -2.49
CA TRP A 33 10.32 14.04 -2.52
C TRP A 33 11.48 13.06 -2.43
N VAL A 34 11.30 11.97 -1.68
CA VAL A 34 12.21 10.83 -1.67
C VAL A 34 11.45 9.59 -2.12
N SER A 35 11.87 9.05 -3.26
CA SER A 35 11.42 7.75 -3.74
C SER A 35 12.17 6.62 -3.05
N ARG A 36 11.49 5.49 -2.89
CA ARG A 36 12.16 4.25 -2.53
C ARG A 36 13.13 3.80 -3.62
N GLY A 37 12.73 3.93 -4.89
CA GLY A 37 13.62 3.81 -6.05
C GLY A 37 14.23 2.44 -6.35
N ASP A 38 13.66 1.36 -5.81
CA ASP A 38 14.31 0.04 -5.74
C ASP A 38 13.62 -1.07 -6.56
N GLY A 39 12.42 -0.82 -7.06
CA GLY A 39 11.61 -1.78 -7.83
C GLY A 39 10.60 -2.56 -7.00
N SER A 40 10.45 -2.22 -5.72
CA SER A 40 9.44 -2.80 -4.83
C SER A 40 8.00 -2.46 -5.22
N GLY A 41 7.04 -3.08 -4.52
CA GLY A 41 5.63 -2.73 -4.58
C GLY A 41 5.38 -1.25 -4.26
N THR A 42 6.03 -0.69 -3.23
CA THR A 42 5.93 0.75 -2.89
C THR A 42 6.44 1.62 -4.03
N HIS A 43 7.59 1.29 -4.63
CA HIS A 43 8.10 2.02 -5.80
C HIS A 43 7.16 1.92 -7.00
N THR A 44 6.55 0.75 -7.23
CA THR A 44 5.56 0.56 -8.30
C THR A 44 4.31 1.41 -8.06
N LYS A 45 3.81 1.42 -6.82
CA LYS A 45 2.66 2.23 -6.41
C LYS A 45 2.94 3.71 -6.62
N GLU A 46 4.09 4.17 -6.18
CA GLU A 46 4.55 5.55 -6.39
C GLU A 46 4.48 5.97 -7.87
N LYS A 47 5.04 5.15 -8.78
CA LYS A 47 4.99 5.42 -10.23
C LYS A 47 3.57 5.56 -10.76
N THR A 48 2.65 4.70 -10.31
CA THR A 48 1.24 4.78 -10.67
C THR A 48 0.61 6.09 -10.17
N LEU A 49 0.93 6.51 -8.94
CA LEU A 49 0.43 7.77 -8.39
C LEU A 49 0.95 8.99 -9.15
N TRP A 50 2.22 9.01 -9.54
CA TRP A 50 2.77 10.08 -10.39
C TRP A 50 2.07 10.16 -11.74
N THR A 51 1.84 9.01 -12.37
CA THR A 51 1.11 8.93 -13.65
C THR A 51 -0.33 9.43 -13.49
N LYS A 52 -1.01 9.03 -12.41
CA LYS A 52 -2.35 9.51 -12.07
C LYS A 52 -2.38 11.02 -11.82
N ALA A 53 -1.29 11.57 -11.27
CA ALA A 53 -1.11 13.01 -11.10
C ALA A 53 -0.71 13.75 -12.40
N SER A 54 -0.74 13.05 -13.54
CA SER A 54 -0.38 13.56 -14.87
C SER A 54 1.09 13.92 -15.04
N TYR A 55 1.97 13.27 -14.28
CA TYR A 55 3.42 13.39 -14.43
C TYR A 55 4.03 12.12 -15.01
N ASN A 56 5.00 12.30 -15.91
CA ASN A 56 5.82 11.20 -16.38
C ASN A 56 6.91 10.89 -15.35
N TYR A 57 6.88 9.67 -14.78
CA TYR A 57 7.87 9.24 -13.79
C TYR A 57 9.32 9.40 -14.27
N THR A 58 9.63 9.04 -15.53
CA THR A 58 11.02 9.08 -16.02
C THR A 58 11.57 10.49 -16.15
N GLN A 59 10.69 11.49 -16.29
CA GLN A 59 11.06 12.90 -16.33
C GLN A 59 11.17 13.47 -14.92
N ILE A 60 10.15 13.25 -14.09
CA ILE A 60 10.08 13.82 -12.75
C ILE A 60 11.19 13.27 -11.83
N SER A 61 11.58 12.01 -12.03
CA SER A 61 12.65 11.38 -11.25
C SER A 61 14.04 11.95 -11.53
N GLN A 62 14.19 12.77 -12.57
CA GLN A 62 15.45 13.44 -12.93
C GLN A 62 15.51 14.87 -12.37
N GLU A 63 14.43 15.39 -11.79
CA GLU A 63 14.40 16.75 -11.27
C GLU A 63 15.20 16.88 -9.97
N SER A 64 15.84 18.05 -9.77
CA SER A 64 16.74 18.30 -8.63
C SER A 64 16.07 18.22 -7.26
N TRP A 65 14.74 18.33 -7.18
CA TRP A 65 13.98 18.21 -5.94
C TRP A 65 13.57 16.76 -5.62
N TYR A 66 13.75 15.84 -6.56
CA TYR A 66 13.38 14.43 -6.44
C TYR A 66 14.61 13.58 -6.10
N ALA A 67 14.62 12.94 -4.94
CA ALA A 67 15.67 12.02 -4.53
C ALA A 67 15.21 10.56 -4.63
N SER A 68 16.16 9.65 -4.79
CA SER A 68 15.92 8.21 -4.81
C SER A 68 16.85 7.55 -3.80
N ALA A 69 16.28 6.81 -2.84
CA ALA A 69 17.06 6.10 -1.84
C ALA A 69 17.71 4.82 -2.39
N GLY A 70 17.06 4.15 -3.34
CA GLY A 70 17.49 2.85 -3.88
C GLY A 70 17.63 1.76 -2.81
N SER A 71 16.89 1.86 -1.70
CA SER A 71 17.12 1.10 -0.48
C SER A 71 15.81 0.79 0.26
N SER A 72 15.89 0.19 1.46
CA SER A 72 14.75 -0.21 2.30
C SER A 72 13.79 0.94 2.64
N MET A 73 12.55 0.62 3.01
CA MET A 73 11.57 1.66 3.38
C MET A 73 12.05 2.46 4.60
N SER A 74 12.70 1.80 5.57
CA SER A 74 13.29 2.49 6.70
C SER A 74 14.40 3.47 6.29
N ALA A 75 15.27 3.08 5.34
CA ALA A 75 16.29 3.98 4.82
C ALA A 75 15.66 5.17 4.06
N THR A 76 14.63 4.93 3.26
CA THR A 76 13.88 5.96 2.54
C THR A 76 13.23 6.97 3.50
N LEU A 77 12.59 6.50 4.58
CA LEU A 77 12.00 7.37 5.60
C LEU A 77 13.05 8.21 6.34
N ASN A 78 14.20 7.61 6.71
CA ASN A 78 15.29 8.35 7.34
C ASN A 78 15.86 9.43 6.39
N MET A 79 16.06 9.11 5.12
CA MET A 79 16.51 10.09 4.12
C MET A 79 15.47 11.21 3.92
N ALA A 80 14.18 10.88 3.86
CA ALA A 80 13.12 11.88 3.80
C ALA A 80 13.10 12.77 5.05
N ASN A 81 13.39 12.20 6.22
CA ASN A 81 13.52 12.92 7.48
C ASN A 81 14.68 13.91 7.46
N GLU A 82 15.87 13.47 7.02
CA GLU A 82 17.06 14.31 6.89
C GLU A 82 16.86 15.48 5.92
N PHE A 83 16.19 15.24 4.79
CA PHE A 83 15.89 16.30 3.83
C PHE A 83 14.72 17.21 4.23
N GLY A 84 13.91 16.82 5.22
CA GLY A 84 12.62 17.49 5.44
C GLY A 84 11.71 17.36 4.22
N ALA A 85 11.67 16.18 3.61
CA ALA A 85 10.94 15.88 2.38
C ALA A 85 9.72 14.97 2.61
N TYR A 86 8.90 14.81 1.58
CA TYR A 86 7.77 13.88 1.55
C TYR A 86 8.19 12.54 0.94
N THR A 87 7.48 11.48 1.29
CA THR A 87 7.68 10.15 0.71
C THR A 87 6.39 9.33 0.83
N LEU A 88 6.28 8.28 0.02
CA LEU A 88 5.25 7.24 0.15
C LEU A 88 5.81 6.09 1.00
N SER A 89 5.07 5.67 2.03
CA SER A 89 5.45 4.57 2.92
C SER A 89 4.28 3.64 3.18
N ASP A 90 4.56 2.37 3.49
CA ASP A 90 3.62 1.55 4.26
C ASP A 90 3.53 2.06 5.71
N ILE A 91 2.36 1.87 6.33
CA ILE A 91 2.05 2.39 7.66
C ILE A 91 2.90 1.72 8.75
N GLY A 92 3.16 0.42 8.64
CA GLY A 92 3.91 -0.34 9.65
C GLY A 92 5.34 0.15 9.82
N THR A 93 6.06 0.38 8.71
CA THR A 93 7.43 0.92 8.77
C THR A 93 7.43 2.33 9.36
N TYR A 94 6.46 3.18 8.97
CA TYR A 94 6.33 4.53 9.52
C TYR A 94 6.10 4.52 11.03
N LEU A 95 5.09 3.78 11.51
CA LEU A 95 4.75 3.70 12.93
C LEU A 95 5.90 3.15 13.76
N LYS A 96 6.64 2.17 13.23
CA LYS A 96 7.83 1.64 13.91
C LYS A 96 8.88 2.73 14.16
N LEU A 97 9.26 3.48 13.12
CA LEU A 97 10.28 4.54 13.22
C LEU A 97 9.79 5.75 14.03
N ALA A 98 8.49 6.08 13.95
CA ALA A 98 7.89 7.14 14.73
C ALA A 98 7.87 6.79 16.23
N LYS A 99 7.49 5.56 16.57
CA LYS A 99 7.50 5.03 17.94
C LYS A 99 8.90 4.95 18.53
N ASP A 100 9.88 4.52 17.72
CA ASP A 100 11.28 4.47 18.13
C ASP A 100 11.95 5.87 18.16
N HIS A 101 11.20 6.93 17.82
CA HIS A 101 11.66 8.32 17.76
C HIS A 101 12.88 8.56 16.86
N THR A 102 13.05 7.73 15.82
CA THR A 102 14.16 7.86 14.88
C THR A 102 13.87 8.83 13.73
N ILE A 103 12.60 9.18 13.53
CA ILE A 103 12.15 10.20 12.57
C ILE A 103 11.15 11.15 13.24
N SER A 104 11.08 12.40 12.76
CA SER A 104 10.10 13.42 13.17
C SER A 104 9.04 13.71 12.09
N LEU A 105 9.01 12.89 11.03
CA LEU A 105 8.00 12.96 9.98
C LEU A 105 6.61 12.63 10.53
N VAL A 106 5.59 13.29 9.97
CA VAL A 106 4.18 13.01 10.25
C VAL A 106 3.48 12.44 9.01
N GLN A 107 2.43 11.65 9.25
CA GLN A 107 1.50 11.21 8.22
C GLN A 107 0.56 12.38 7.85
N HIS A 108 0.56 12.78 6.58
CA HIS A 108 -0.33 13.85 6.07
C HIS A 108 -1.58 13.30 5.37
N LEU A 109 -1.43 12.17 4.68
CA LEU A 109 -2.50 11.52 3.93
C LEU A 109 -2.48 10.02 4.24
N ALA A 110 -3.65 9.46 4.52
CA ALA A 110 -3.89 8.03 4.65
C ALA A 110 -5.30 7.71 4.14
N GLU A 111 -5.65 6.42 4.10
CA GLU A 111 -7.03 5.95 3.92
C GLU A 111 -7.76 6.45 2.66
N THR A 112 -7.03 6.74 1.58
CA THR A 112 -7.64 7.01 0.27
C THR A 112 -7.64 5.76 -0.60
N LYS A 113 -8.61 5.64 -1.53
CA LYS A 113 -8.63 4.59 -2.55
C LYS A 113 -7.28 4.40 -3.23
N ASP A 114 -6.63 5.51 -3.53
CA ASP A 114 -5.34 5.53 -4.22
C ASP A 114 -4.19 4.98 -3.39
N LEU A 115 -4.31 4.97 -2.07
CA LEU A 115 -3.30 4.44 -1.16
C LEU A 115 -3.62 3.03 -0.67
N LEU A 116 -4.72 2.43 -1.14
CA LEU A 116 -5.03 1.03 -0.81
C LEU A 116 -3.93 0.10 -1.29
N ASN A 117 -3.58 -0.83 -0.41
CA ASN A 117 -2.65 -1.92 -0.65
C ASN A 117 -3.33 -3.23 -0.25
N VAL A 118 -4.04 -3.84 -1.21
CA VAL A 118 -4.79 -5.08 -1.00
C VAL A 118 -3.86 -6.28 -1.17
N TYR A 119 -3.92 -7.21 -0.22
CA TYR A 119 -3.20 -8.47 -0.27
C TYR A 119 -4.11 -9.60 -0.75
N SER A 120 -3.62 -10.39 -1.69
CA SER A 120 -4.32 -11.57 -2.21
C SER A 120 -3.47 -12.81 -2.01
N VAL A 121 -4.11 -13.94 -1.71
CA VAL A 121 -3.47 -15.25 -1.64
C VAL A 121 -3.92 -16.10 -2.82
N MET A 122 -2.97 -16.76 -3.48
CA MET A 122 -3.23 -17.60 -4.65
C MET A 122 -2.49 -18.93 -4.50
N ALA A 123 -3.21 -20.05 -4.64
CA ALA A 123 -2.58 -21.36 -4.72
C ALA A 123 -1.91 -21.56 -6.09
N VAL A 124 -0.70 -22.10 -6.11
CA VAL A 124 0.00 -22.43 -7.36
C VAL A 124 -0.72 -23.57 -8.06
N ASN A 125 -0.90 -23.47 -9.38
CA ASN A 125 -1.58 -24.48 -10.17
C ASN A 125 -0.81 -25.83 -10.16
N GLN A 126 -1.36 -26.83 -9.48
CA GLN A 126 -0.74 -28.15 -9.34
C GLN A 126 -0.71 -28.98 -10.63
N THR A 127 -1.62 -28.75 -11.57
CA THR A 127 -1.60 -29.43 -12.88
C THR A 127 -0.40 -28.98 -13.70
N ARG A 128 -0.04 -27.70 -13.61
CA ARG A 128 1.14 -27.14 -14.26
C ARG A 128 2.43 -27.40 -13.48
N HIS A 129 2.33 -27.49 -12.15
CA HIS A 129 3.46 -27.70 -11.25
C HIS A 129 3.18 -28.88 -10.30
N PRO A 130 3.38 -30.13 -10.75
CA PRO A 130 2.96 -31.32 -9.98
C PRO A 130 3.66 -31.52 -8.64
N SER A 131 4.80 -30.85 -8.41
CA SER A 131 5.57 -30.95 -7.16
C SER A 131 5.10 -30.02 -6.04
N VAL A 132 4.14 -29.12 -6.31
CA VAL A 132 3.66 -28.19 -5.29
C VAL A 132 2.79 -28.89 -4.26
N ASN A 133 2.89 -28.49 -3.01
CA ASN A 133 2.02 -28.99 -1.95
C ASN A 133 0.68 -28.24 -1.94
N PHE A 134 -0.16 -28.56 -2.92
CA PHE A 134 -1.44 -27.88 -3.13
C PHE A 134 -2.40 -28.04 -1.95
N SER A 135 -2.45 -29.24 -1.34
CA SER A 135 -3.33 -29.51 -0.20
C SER A 135 -3.02 -28.59 0.98
N ASN A 136 -1.74 -28.40 1.31
CA ASN A 136 -1.35 -27.49 2.39
C ASN A 136 -1.57 -26.02 2.00
N ALA A 137 -1.40 -25.65 0.73
CA ALA A 137 -1.72 -24.29 0.27
C ALA A 137 -3.22 -23.99 0.46
N ILE A 138 -4.11 -24.92 0.10
CA ILE A 138 -5.55 -24.77 0.32
C ILE A 138 -5.87 -24.72 1.82
N THR A 139 -5.25 -25.56 2.64
CA THR A 139 -5.42 -25.54 4.10
C THR A 139 -5.02 -24.17 4.68
N PHE A 140 -3.91 -23.61 4.20
CA PHE A 140 -3.46 -22.29 4.62
C PHE A 140 -4.40 -21.18 4.16
N ILE A 141 -4.91 -21.24 2.93
CA ILE A 141 -5.91 -20.27 2.43
C ILE A 141 -7.17 -20.33 3.29
N LYS A 142 -7.67 -21.53 3.62
CA LYS A 142 -8.83 -21.73 4.52
C LYS A 142 -8.60 -21.10 5.89
N TYR A 143 -7.41 -21.27 6.44
CA TYR A 143 -7.04 -20.61 7.69
C TYR A 143 -7.04 -19.08 7.52
N LEU A 144 -6.38 -18.53 6.50
CA LEU A 144 -6.33 -17.09 6.25
C LEU A 144 -7.71 -16.45 6.16
N ILE A 145 -8.69 -17.12 5.53
CA ILE A 145 -10.05 -16.59 5.37
C ILE A 145 -11.03 -16.97 6.50
N SER A 146 -10.55 -17.69 7.53
CA SER A 146 -11.34 -18.05 8.70
C SER A 146 -11.55 -16.84 9.63
N ASP A 147 -12.62 -16.87 10.43
CA ASP A 147 -12.91 -15.80 11.39
C ASP A 147 -11.77 -15.59 12.39
N ASP A 148 -11.16 -16.68 12.85
CA ASP A 148 -10.02 -16.64 13.78
C ASP A 148 -8.82 -15.88 13.20
N CYS A 149 -8.44 -16.19 11.96
CA CYS A 149 -7.30 -15.51 11.33
C CYS A 149 -7.64 -14.07 10.92
N GLN A 150 -8.86 -13.83 10.44
CA GLN A 150 -9.32 -12.46 10.13
C GLN A 150 -9.32 -11.58 11.40
N GLN A 151 -9.74 -12.13 12.55
CA GLN A 151 -9.64 -11.42 13.84
C GLN A 151 -8.19 -11.20 14.28
N LEU A 152 -7.31 -12.18 14.03
CA LEU A 152 -5.86 -12.01 14.28
C LEU A 152 -5.29 -10.86 13.45
N ILE A 153 -5.65 -10.79 12.16
CA ILE A 153 -5.24 -9.69 11.25
C ILE A 153 -5.73 -8.35 11.80
N ASP A 154 -7.01 -8.24 12.18
CA ASP A 154 -7.57 -6.99 12.71
C ASP A 154 -6.94 -6.56 14.04
N ASN A 155 -6.42 -7.49 14.83
CA ASN A 155 -5.78 -7.17 16.11
C ASN A 155 -4.27 -6.93 15.99
N TYR A 156 -3.67 -7.26 14.85
CA TYR A 156 -2.24 -7.14 14.67
C TYR A 156 -1.77 -5.68 14.76
N GLY A 157 -0.89 -5.40 15.73
CA GLY A 157 -0.29 -4.09 15.97
C GLY A 157 -1.05 -3.18 16.93
N LYS A 158 -2.30 -3.47 17.30
CA LYS A 158 -3.10 -2.60 18.20
C LYS A 158 -2.40 -2.32 19.52
N ASP A 159 -1.91 -3.35 20.20
CA ASP A 159 -1.25 -3.21 21.50
C ASP A 159 0.08 -2.45 21.39
N GLU A 160 0.75 -2.55 20.24
CA GLU A 160 2.07 -1.99 20.05
C GLU A 160 2.03 -0.53 19.56
N TYR A 161 1.08 -0.20 18.69
CA TYR A 161 1.02 1.09 17.98
C TYR A 161 -0.27 1.89 18.26
N GLY A 162 -1.23 1.33 18.99
CA GLY A 162 -2.53 1.97 19.28
C GLY A 162 -3.56 1.85 18.15
N GLU A 163 -3.18 1.26 17.02
CA GLU A 163 -4.03 1.05 15.85
C GLU A 163 -3.72 -0.29 15.15
N SER A 164 -4.67 -0.79 14.37
CA SER A 164 -4.46 -1.98 13.54
C SER A 164 -3.53 -1.65 12.37
N LEU A 165 -2.53 -2.50 12.12
CA LEU A 165 -1.67 -2.34 10.94
C LEU A 165 -2.29 -2.91 9.66
N PHE A 166 -3.25 -3.82 9.82
CA PHE A 166 -3.98 -4.47 8.74
C PHE A 166 -5.46 -4.54 9.08
N HIS A 167 -6.29 -4.58 8.05
CA HIS A 167 -7.73 -4.70 8.17
C HIS A 167 -8.21 -5.92 7.41
N SER A 168 -9.00 -6.76 8.08
CA SER A 168 -9.62 -7.93 7.49
C SER A 168 -10.69 -7.53 6.47
N THR A 169 -10.83 -8.30 5.40
CA THR A 169 -11.71 -7.95 4.27
C THR A 169 -12.71 -9.04 3.93
N VAL A 170 -12.48 -10.28 4.36
CA VAL A 170 -13.29 -11.44 3.95
C VAL A 170 -14.74 -11.29 4.37
N GLN A 171 -15.00 -10.89 5.62
CA GLN A 171 -16.37 -10.73 6.11
C GLN A 171 -17.08 -9.54 5.45
N LEU A 172 -16.36 -8.44 5.21
CA LEU A 172 -16.90 -7.26 4.52
C LEU A 172 -17.34 -7.61 3.08
N LEU A 173 -16.54 -8.41 2.38
CA LEU A 173 -16.83 -8.85 1.02
C LEU A 173 -17.99 -9.85 0.98
N LYS A 174 -18.04 -10.83 1.89
CA LYS A 174 -19.13 -11.83 1.96
C LYS A 174 -20.51 -11.22 2.24
N GLN A 175 -20.55 -10.14 3.02
CA GLN A 175 -21.80 -9.50 3.41
C GLN A 175 -22.38 -8.58 2.32
N ASN A 176 -21.75 -8.50 1.13
CA ASN A 176 -22.11 -7.54 0.07
C ASN A 176 -22.30 -6.12 0.62
N SER A 177 -21.42 -5.74 1.55
CA SER A 177 -21.49 -4.44 2.19
C SER A 177 -21.37 -3.33 1.14
N THR A 178 -22.28 -2.35 1.20
CA THR A 178 -22.24 -1.15 0.34
C THR A 178 -21.21 -0.14 0.82
N SER A 179 -20.38 -0.50 1.80
CA SER A 179 -19.30 0.34 2.27
C SER A 179 -18.36 0.73 1.14
N GLN A 180 -17.90 1.98 1.19
CA GLN A 180 -17.00 2.53 0.20
C GLN A 180 -15.70 1.72 0.06
N ILE A 181 -15.21 1.14 1.16
CA ILE A 181 -14.01 0.29 1.16
C ILE A 181 -14.20 -0.99 0.35
N VAL A 182 -15.38 -1.63 0.38
CA VAL A 182 -15.66 -2.82 -0.43
C VAL A 182 -15.64 -2.48 -1.91
N GLN A 183 -16.28 -1.39 -2.31
CA GLN A 183 -16.24 -0.92 -3.69
C GLN A 183 -14.79 -0.62 -4.14
N TRP A 184 -14.00 -0.01 -3.27
CA TRP A 184 -12.60 0.28 -3.57
C TRP A 184 -11.75 -0.99 -3.72
N ILE A 185 -11.96 -2.00 -2.86
CA ILE A 185 -11.27 -3.29 -2.95
C ILE A 185 -11.66 -3.99 -4.25
N GLN A 186 -12.94 -4.05 -4.58
CA GLN A 186 -13.43 -4.66 -5.81
C GLN A 186 -12.83 -3.97 -7.04
N ASP A 187 -12.88 -2.65 -7.11
CA ASP A 187 -12.33 -1.89 -8.24
C ASP A 187 -10.81 -2.05 -8.39
N TYR A 188 -10.08 -2.26 -7.29
CA TYR A 188 -8.61 -2.31 -7.30
C TYR A 188 -8.05 -3.73 -7.46
N ALA A 189 -8.65 -4.72 -6.81
CA ALA A 189 -8.08 -6.05 -6.65
C ALA A 189 -8.81 -7.14 -7.44
N PHE A 190 -10.06 -6.92 -7.86
CA PHE A 190 -10.81 -7.94 -8.59
C PHE A 190 -10.36 -7.99 -10.05
N ILE A 191 -10.37 -9.19 -10.60
CA ILE A 191 -10.05 -9.45 -12.00
C ILE A 191 -11.38 -9.65 -12.73
N ASN A 192 -11.72 -8.72 -13.63
CA ASN A 192 -12.98 -8.71 -14.37
C ASN A 192 -14.22 -8.84 -13.47
N GLY A 193 -14.21 -8.17 -12.32
CA GLY A 193 -15.33 -8.15 -11.39
C GLY A 193 -15.43 -9.38 -10.47
N THR A 194 -14.40 -10.22 -10.40
CA THR A 194 -14.34 -11.38 -9.49
C THR A 194 -13.03 -11.38 -8.70
N GLU A 195 -13.03 -11.90 -7.47
CA GLU A 195 -11.81 -12.15 -6.69
C GLU A 195 -10.95 -13.26 -7.31
N CYS A 196 -11.57 -14.18 -8.06
CA CYS A 196 -10.92 -15.23 -8.82
C CYS A 196 -11.74 -15.57 -10.08
N PRO A 197 -11.19 -15.35 -11.30
CA PRO A 197 -11.89 -15.68 -12.55
C PRO A 197 -12.32 -17.16 -12.60
N LEU A 198 -13.50 -17.42 -13.18
CA LEU A 198 -14.13 -18.74 -13.18
C LEU A 198 -13.22 -19.85 -13.73
N GLU A 199 -12.44 -19.55 -14.77
CA GLU A 199 -11.50 -20.47 -15.41
C GLU A 199 -10.33 -20.89 -14.51
N TYR A 200 -10.07 -20.16 -13.42
CA TYR A 200 -9.03 -20.45 -12.44
C TYR A 200 -9.57 -20.99 -11.11
N ARG A 201 -10.89 -21.10 -10.96
CA ARG A 201 -11.51 -21.69 -9.77
C ARG A 201 -11.33 -23.20 -9.75
N ASP A 202 -11.02 -23.75 -8.59
CA ASP A 202 -10.99 -25.19 -8.36
C ASP A 202 -12.36 -25.65 -7.85
N PRO A 203 -13.14 -26.41 -8.64
CA PRO A 203 -14.50 -26.80 -8.28
C PRO A 203 -14.57 -27.71 -7.06
N ARG A 204 -13.43 -28.23 -6.57
CA ARG A 204 -13.35 -29.00 -5.31
C ARG A 204 -13.42 -28.13 -4.06
N TYR A 205 -13.20 -26.82 -4.20
CA TYR A 205 -13.17 -25.87 -3.09
C TYR A 205 -14.05 -24.63 -3.38
N PRO A 206 -15.34 -24.81 -3.73
CA PRO A 206 -16.22 -23.70 -4.09
C PRO A 206 -16.38 -22.68 -2.96
N GLU A 207 -16.21 -23.09 -1.71
CA GLU A 207 -16.30 -22.25 -0.51
C GLU A 207 -15.21 -21.16 -0.40
N LEU A 208 -14.14 -21.26 -1.21
CA LEU A 208 -13.06 -20.28 -1.22
C LEU A 208 -13.37 -19.05 -2.07
N TYR A 209 -14.43 -19.10 -2.86
CA TYR A 209 -14.81 -18.07 -3.81
C TYR A 209 -16.10 -17.40 -3.35
N SER A 210 -16.20 -16.09 -3.56
CA SER A 210 -17.37 -15.26 -3.22
C SER A 210 -18.22 -14.93 -4.44
#